data_AF-A0A380UAU2-F1
#
_entry.id   AF-A0A380UAU2-F1
#
_cell.length_a   1.000
_cell.length_b   1.000
_cell.length_c   1.000
_cell.angle_alpha   90.00
_cell.angle_beta   90.00
_cell.angle_gamma   90.00
#
_symmetry.space_group_name_H-M   'P 1'
#
loop_
_entity.id
_entity.type
_entity.pdbx_description
1 polymer ?
#
loop_
_entity_poly.entity_id
_entity_poly.type
_entity_poly.pdbx_seq_one_letter_code
_entity_poly.pdbx_strand_id
1 'polypeptide(L)'
;MGITQEMVDLTATTALEHFTATIASQLLVNNHIQELMSDETMKTMWLWHAIEENEHKAVAYDVFEGVFGKGIKSYLLRTGSLVAAMAILFCVQSYFVFRLLKQDKQLNRAALKDIYTYAYSPSKGIITGMAREMIMYFKPGFHPNHHDTDALLEKWKLKLGF
;
A
#
# COMPACT_ATOMS: atom_id res chain seq x y z
N MET A 1 -11.62 30.13 -6.59
CA MET A 1 -11.64 28.99 -7.52
C MET A 1 -11.86 27.74 -6.68
N GLY A 2 -12.88 26.94 -6.97
CA GLY A 2 -13.25 25.75 -6.20
C GLY A 2 -12.42 24.52 -6.59
N ILE A 3 -12.55 23.45 -5.80
CA ILE A 3 -11.97 22.13 -6.12
C ILE A 3 -12.81 21.51 -7.27
N THR A 4 -12.17 21.07 -8.35
CA THR A 4 -12.84 20.39 -9.47
C THR A 4 -12.91 18.87 -9.24
N GLN A 5 -13.66 18.15 -10.07
CA GLN A 5 -13.74 16.68 -9.98
C GLN A 5 -12.38 16.04 -10.23
N GLU A 6 -11.62 16.51 -11.22
CA GLU A 6 -10.30 16.00 -11.57
C GLU A 6 -9.31 16.18 -10.41
N MET A 7 -9.44 17.27 -9.66
CA MET A 7 -8.64 17.52 -8.45
C MET A 7 -9.00 16.52 -7.34
N VAL A 8 -10.28 16.18 -7.18
CA VAL A 8 -10.71 15.15 -6.21
C VAL A 8 -10.15 13.78 -6.63
N ASP A 9 -10.31 13.41 -7.90
CA ASP A 9 -9.85 12.14 -8.44
C ASP A 9 -8.34 12.00 -8.28
N LEU A 10 -7.56 13.02 -8.66
CA LEU A 10 -6.10 13.02 -8.49
C LEU A 10 -5.68 12.87 -7.02
N THR A 11 -6.38 13.54 -6.11
CA THR A 11 -6.10 13.43 -4.67
C THR A 11 -6.36 12.01 -4.17
N ALA A 12 -7.47 11.39 -4.62
CA ALA A 12 -7.79 10.00 -4.29
C ALA A 12 -6.77 9.02 -4.89
N THR A 13 -6.41 9.19 -6.17
CA THR A 13 -5.37 8.39 -6.84
C THR A 13 -4.05 8.46 -6.10
N THR A 14 -3.59 9.66 -5.76
CA THR A 14 -2.32 9.84 -5.02
C THR A 14 -2.31 9.11 -3.68
N ALA A 15 -3.44 9.15 -2.96
CA ALA A 15 -3.59 8.45 -1.69
C ALA A 15 -3.61 6.91 -1.87
N LEU A 16 -4.35 6.42 -2.87
CA LEU A 16 -4.47 5.00 -3.15
C LEU A 16 -3.13 4.41 -3.61
N GLU A 17 -2.48 5.02 -4.59
CA GLU A 17 -1.16 4.64 -5.10
C GLU A 17 -0.11 4.60 -3.97
N HIS A 18 -0.13 5.58 -3.06
CA HIS A 18 0.76 5.53 -1.90
C HIS A 18 0.47 4.33 -0.98
N PHE A 19 -0.81 4.05 -0.72
CA PHE A 19 -1.22 2.95 0.15
C PHE A 19 -0.84 1.58 -0.46
N THR A 20 -1.17 1.36 -1.73
CA THR A 20 -0.91 0.11 -2.44
C THR A 20 0.58 -0.12 -2.67
N ALA A 21 1.35 0.91 -3.04
CA ALA A 21 2.80 0.81 -3.18
C ALA A 21 3.51 0.44 -1.87
N THR A 22 2.98 0.88 -0.74
CA THR A 22 3.51 0.51 0.58
C THR A 22 3.23 -0.96 0.93
N ILE A 23 2.07 -1.50 0.53
CA ILE A 23 1.78 -2.94 0.60
C ILE A 23 2.70 -3.71 -0.35
N ALA A 24 2.91 -3.21 -1.56
CA ALA A 24 3.79 -3.80 -2.56
C ALA A 24 5.25 -3.86 -2.06
N SER A 25 5.76 -2.78 -1.48
CA SER A 25 7.06 -2.75 -0.82
C SER A 25 7.15 -3.80 0.30
N GLN A 26 6.09 -3.97 1.10
CA GLN A 26 6.06 -5.05 2.09
C GLN A 26 6.08 -6.45 1.48
N LEU A 27 5.36 -6.67 0.37
CA LEU A 27 5.40 -7.95 -0.32
C LEU A 27 6.82 -8.28 -0.80
N LEU A 28 7.57 -7.29 -1.30
CA LEU A 28 8.95 -7.46 -1.77
C LEU A 28 9.96 -7.79 -0.66
N VAL A 29 9.70 -7.41 0.60
CA VAL A 29 10.62 -7.68 1.73
C VAL A 29 10.17 -8.83 2.63
N ASN A 30 8.89 -9.18 2.64
CA ASN A 30 8.32 -10.17 3.56
C ASN A 30 8.43 -11.59 3.00
N ASN A 31 9.56 -12.24 3.26
CA ASN A 31 9.83 -13.63 2.85
C ASN A 31 8.73 -14.60 3.31
N HIS A 32 8.15 -14.39 4.50
CA HIS A 32 7.11 -15.28 5.01
C HIS A 32 5.88 -15.29 4.11
N ILE A 33 5.44 -14.13 3.61
CA ILE A 33 4.32 -14.04 2.67
C ILE A 33 4.71 -14.61 1.30
N GLN A 34 5.93 -14.36 0.83
CA GLN A 34 6.44 -14.91 -0.44
C GLN A 34 6.52 -16.44 -0.44
N GLU A 35 6.77 -17.07 0.72
CA GLU A 35 6.81 -18.52 0.90
C GLU A 35 5.42 -19.15 0.88
N LEU A 36 4.36 -18.41 1.21
CA LEU A 36 2.97 -18.88 1.12
C LEU A 36 2.45 -18.92 -0.33
N MET A 37 3.14 -18.24 -1.25
CA MET A 37 2.80 -18.24 -2.67
C MET A 37 3.36 -19.49 -3.35
N SER A 38 2.57 -20.57 -3.35
CA SER A 38 2.98 -21.88 -3.87
C SER A 38 2.99 -22.00 -5.39
N ASP A 39 2.22 -21.16 -6.09
CA ASP A 39 2.20 -21.11 -7.55
C ASP A 39 3.22 -20.08 -8.04
N GLU A 40 4.25 -20.54 -8.75
CA GLU A 40 5.36 -19.70 -9.21
C GLU A 40 4.94 -18.65 -10.25
N THR A 41 3.92 -18.95 -11.07
CA THR A 41 3.41 -18.00 -12.07
C THR A 41 2.72 -16.84 -11.37
N MET A 42 1.82 -17.15 -10.43
CA MET A 42 1.11 -16.16 -9.63
C MET A 42 2.08 -15.35 -8.77
N LYS A 43 3.08 -16.00 -8.16
CA LYS A 43 4.12 -15.33 -7.39
C LYS A 43 4.90 -14.33 -8.24
N THR A 44 5.33 -14.74 -9.44
CA THR A 44 6.05 -13.88 -10.38
C THR A 44 5.21 -12.67 -10.78
N MET A 45 3.93 -12.88 -11.12
CA MET A 45 3.00 -11.80 -11.46
C MET A 45 2.84 -10.80 -10.30
N TRP A 46 2.65 -11.29 -9.07
CA TRP A 46 2.51 -10.42 -7.90
C TRP A 46 3.78 -9.61 -7.59
N LEU A 47 4.96 -10.22 -7.74
CA LEU A 47 6.23 -9.54 -7.52
C LEU A 47 6.53 -8.51 -8.61
N TRP A 48 6.20 -8.82 -9.87
CA TRP A 48 6.28 -7.89 -10.99
C TRP A 48 5.36 -6.68 -10.76
N HIS A 49 4.09 -6.91 -10.44
CA HIS A 49 3.13 -5.84 -10.15
C HIS A 49 3.55 -4.99 -8.94
N ALA A 50 4.15 -5.62 -7.92
CA ALA A 50 4.67 -4.89 -6.76
C ALA A 50 5.84 -3.94 -7.12
N ILE A 51 6.60 -4.23 -8.17
CA ILE A 51 7.62 -3.31 -8.69
C ILE A 51 6.94 -2.11 -9.36
N GLU A 52 5.99 -2.36 -10.27
CA GLU A 52 5.28 -1.30 -11.00
C GLU A 52 4.56 -0.32 -10.06
N GLU A 53 3.89 -0.84 -9.02
CA GLU A 53 3.15 0.01 -8.08
C GLU A 53 4.07 1.00 -7.34
N ASN A 54 5.33 0.60 -7.08
CA ASN A 54 6.30 1.51 -6.47
C ASN A 54 6.78 2.60 -7.42
N GLU A 55 6.74 2.36 -8.74
CA GLU A 55 7.03 3.38 -9.76
C GLU A 55 5.84 4.35 -9.91
N HIS A 56 4.60 3.85 -9.88
CA HIS A 56 3.37 4.65 -9.98
C HIS A 56 3.24 5.66 -8.83
N LYS A 57 3.60 5.28 -7.60
CA LYS A 57 3.57 6.15 -6.41
C LYS A 57 4.25 7.50 -6.62
N ALA A 58 5.43 7.50 -7.23
CA ALA A 58 6.20 8.71 -7.48
C ALA A 58 5.51 9.59 -8.52
N VAL A 59 5.08 8.98 -9.63
CA VAL A 59 4.38 9.67 -10.73
C VAL A 59 3.09 10.34 -10.25
N ALA A 60 2.25 9.63 -9.49
CA ALA A 60 1.01 10.19 -8.95
C ALA A 60 1.28 11.38 -8.00
N TYR A 61 2.31 11.26 -7.16
CA TYR A 61 2.70 12.34 -6.25
C TYR A 61 3.22 13.58 -6.99
N ASP A 62 4.04 13.40 -8.01
CA ASP A 62 4.60 14.51 -8.80
C ASP A 62 3.48 15.30 -9.52
N VAL A 63 2.48 14.59 -10.07
CA VAL A 63 1.31 15.23 -10.69
C VAL A 63 0.48 15.97 -9.64
N PHE A 64 0.26 15.37 -8.46
CA PHE A 64 -0.42 16.04 -7.35
C PHE A 64 0.31 17.30 -6.89
N GLU A 65 1.63 17.25 -6.70
CA GLU A 65 2.44 18.39 -6.32
C GLU A 65 2.43 19.47 -7.41
N GLY A 66 2.43 19.09 -8.70
CA GLY A 66 2.32 20.01 -9.82
C GLY A 66 0.99 20.78 -9.86
N VAL A 67 -0.12 20.12 -9.51
CA VAL A 67 -1.48 20.72 -9.53
C VAL A 67 -1.77 21.54 -8.26
N PHE A 68 -1.43 21.01 -7.09
CA PHE A 68 -1.79 21.61 -5.79
C PHE A 68 -0.67 22.43 -5.16
N GLY A 69 0.55 22.32 -5.68
CA GLY A 69 1.74 22.95 -5.13
C GLY A 69 2.15 22.38 -3.77
N LYS A 70 3.03 23.13 -3.10
CA LYS A 70 3.48 22.85 -1.73
C LYS A 70 2.76 23.74 -0.72
N GLY A 71 2.66 23.25 0.51
CA GLY A 71 2.16 24.04 1.65
C GLY A 71 1.06 23.32 2.43
N ILE A 72 0.50 24.01 3.42
CA ILE A 72 -0.42 23.44 4.41
C ILE A 72 -1.68 22.86 3.74
N LYS A 73 -2.24 23.53 2.73
CA LYS A 73 -3.44 23.04 2.03
C LYS A 73 -3.19 21.72 1.31
N SER A 74 -2.13 21.66 0.50
CA SER A 74 -1.70 20.45 -0.22
C SER A 74 -1.37 19.32 0.75
N TYR A 75 -0.66 19.62 1.84
CA TYR A 75 -0.39 18.67 2.92
C TYR A 75 -1.68 18.08 3.51
N LEU A 76 -2.64 18.92 3.91
CA LEU A 76 -3.91 18.48 4.51
C LEU A 76 -4.75 17.66 3.55
N LEU A 77 -4.82 18.05 2.27
CA LEU A 77 -5.53 17.28 1.23
C LEU A 77 -4.90 15.90 1.06
N ARG A 78 -3.58 15.85 0.93
CA ARG A 78 -2.81 14.63 0.76
C ARG A 78 -2.95 13.68 1.96
N THR A 79 -2.74 14.16 3.17
CA THR A 79 -2.81 13.30 4.37
C THR A 79 -4.26 12.95 4.72
N GLY A 80 -5.19 13.88 4.54
CA GLY A 80 -6.61 13.65 4.80
C GLY A 80 -7.22 12.61 3.87
N SER A 81 -6.85 12.65 2.58
CA SER A 81 -7.26 11.64 1.61
C SER A 81 -6.66 10.27 1.90
N LEU A 82 -5.40 10.17 2.31
CA LEU A 82 -4.82 8.90 2.75
C LEU A 82 -5.58 8.32 3.94
N VAL A 83 -5.88 9.13 4.97
CA VAL A 83 -6.66 8.67 6.13
C VAL A 83 -8.05 8.19 5.70
N ALA A 84 -8.72 8.93 4.82
CA ALA A 84 -10.02 8.53 4.29
C ALA A 84 -9.94 7.20 3.50
N ALA A 85 -8.95 7.07 2.62
CA ALA A 85 -8.71 5.85 1.85
C ALA A 85 -8.44 4.65 2.77
N MET A 86 -7.55 4.81 3.75
CA MET A 86 -7.25 3.76 4.74
C MET A 86 -8.49 3.35 5.55
N ALA A 87 -9.31 4.31 6.00
CA ALA A 87 -10.53 4.02 6.74
C ALA A 87 -11.55 3.25 5.89
N ILE A 88 -11.77 3.68 4.65
CA ILE A 88 -12.67 3.01 3.70
C ILE A 88 -12.18 1.60 3.43
N LEU A 89 -10.91 1.44 3.05
CA LEU A 89 -10.31 0.14 2.76
C LEU A 89 -10.34 -0.78 3.98
N PHE A 90 -10.07 -0.28 5.18
CA PHE A 90 -10.16 -1.08 6.40
C PHE A 90 -11.59 -1.59 6.64
N CYS A 91 -12.60 -0.74 6.49
CA CYS A 91 -14.00 -1.13 6.64
C CYS A 91 -14.43 -2.16 5.59
N VAL A 92 -14.12 -1.91 4.32
CA VAL A 92 -14.47 -2.79 3.19
C VAL A 92 -13.76 -4.14 3.32
N GLN A 93 -12.45 -4.13 3.55
CA GLN A 93 -11.65 -5.34 3.74
C GLN A 93 -12.16 -6.15 4.94
N SER A 94 -12.39 -5.52 6.09
CA SER A 94 -12.89 -6.21 7.29
C SER A 94 -14.28 -6.81 7.05
N TYR A 95 -15.15 -6.10 6.34
CA TYR A 95 -16.46 -6.61 5.94
C TYR A 95 -16.36 -7.86 5.07
N PHE A 96 -15.50 -7.82 4.04
CA PHE A 96 -15.32 -8.97 3.14
C PHE A 96 -14.68 -10.17 3.84
N VAL A 97 -13.62 -9.96 4.62
CA VAL A 97 -12.99 -11.03 5.41
C VAL A 97 -14.01 -11.67 6.35
N PHE A 98 -14.80 -10.88 7.08
CA PHE A 98 -15.85 -11.40 7.95
C PHE A 98 -16.91 -12.19 7.17
N ARG A 99 -17.40 -11.63 6.04
CA ARG A 99 -18.43 -12.27 5.23
C ARG A 99 -17.94 -13.62 4.68
N LEU A 100 -16.74 -13.68 4.12
CA LEU A 100 -16.14 -14.90 3.56
C LEU A 100 -15.94 -15.97 4.64
N LEU A 101 -15.34 -15.61 5.78
CA LEU A 101 -15.17 -16.54 6.90
C LEU A 101 -16.50 -17.07 7.44
N LYS A 102 -17.54 -16.22 7.50
CA LYS A 102 -18.88 -16.63 7.93
C LYS A 102 -19.52 -17.58 6.92
N GLN A 103 -19.41 -17.29 5.62
CA GLN A 103 -19.97 -18.11 4.54
C GLN A 103 -19.34 -19.50 4.53
N ASP A 104 -18.02 -19.57 4.72
CA ASP A 104 -17.26 -20.83 4.72
C ASP A 104 -17.31 -21.57 6.07
N LYS A 105 -18.04 -21.03 7.06
CA LYS A 105 -18.12 -21.54 8.44
C LYS A 105 -16.75 -21.64 9.13
N GLN A 106 -15.82 -20.76 8.75
CA GLN A 106 -14.45 -20.68 9.26
C GLN A 106 -14.23 -19.54 10.27
N LEU A 107 -15.27 -18.81 10.66
CA LEU A 107 -15.17 -17.79 11.71
C LEU A 107 -14.91 -18.41 13.08
N ASN A 108 -13.64 -18.69 13.37
CA ASN A 108 -13.20 -19.39 14.57
C ASN A 108 -11.84 -18.86 15.06
N ARG A 109 -11.33 -19.43 16.17
CA ARG A 109 -10.07 -18.98 16.79
C ARG A 109 -8.84 -19.20 15.90
N ALA A 110 -8.85 -20.20 15.01
CA ALA A 110 -7.75 -20.43 14.08
C ALA A 110 -7.70 -19.32 13.03
N ALA A 111 -8.84 -18.96 12.42
CA ALA A 111 -8.91 -17.84 11.49
C ALA A 111 -8.49 -16.50 12.12
N LEU A 112 -8.88 -16.23 13.37
CA LEU A 112 -8.41 -15.03 14.10
C LEU A 112 -6.90 -15.04 14.34
N LYS A 113 -6.33 -16.22 14.62
CA LYS A 113 -4.87 -16.39 14.76
C LYS A 113 -4.17 -16.15 13.43
N ASP A 114 -4.73 -16.61 12.32
CA ASP A 114 -4.17 -16.40 10.98
C ASP A 114 -4.21 -14.93 10.58
N ILE A 115 -5.35 -14.25 10.80
CA ILE A 115 -5.46 -12.79 10.62
C ILE A 115 -4.39 -12.08 11.45
N TYR A 116 -4.25 -12.41 12.73
CA TYR A 116 -3.19 -11.82 13.56
C TYR A 116 -1.80 -12.10 12.99
N THR A 117 -1.51 -13.34 12.59
CA THR A 117 -0.19 -13.77 12.11
C THR A 117 0.20 -13.04 10.83
N TYR A 118 -0.70 -12.99 9.85
CA TYR A 118 -0.40 -12.46 8.52
C TYR A 118 -0.65 -10.95 8.37
N ALA A 119 -1.49 -10.34 9.22
CA ALA A 119 -1.72 -8.89 9.19
C ALA A 119 -0.91 -8.15 10.26
N TYR A 120 -0.93 -8.59 11.52
CA TYR A 120 -0.52 -7.77 12.67
C TYR A 120 0.72 -8.26 13.43
N SER A 121 1.19 -9.48 13.21
CA SER A 121 2.39 -10.00 13.88
C SER A 121 3.61 -9.12 13.57
N PRO A 122 4.46 -8.78 14.56
CA PRO A 122 5.65 -7.95 14.33
C PRO A 122 6.63 -8.50 13.29
N SER A 123 6.73 -9.82 13.14
CA SER A 123 7.71 -10.45 12.26
C SER A 123 7.14 -10.93 10.93
N LYS A 124 5.82 -11.03 10.81
CA LYS A 124 5.12 -11.70 9.68
C LYS A 124 4.01 -10.84 9.08
N GLY A 125 3.51 -9.87 9.83
CA GLY A 125 2.33 -9.09 9.50
C GLY A 125 2.61 -8.01 8.46
N ILE A 126 1.81 -7.97 7.40
CA ILE A 126 1.90 -6.94 6.35
C ILE A 126 1.58 -5.55 6.94
N ILE A 127 0.51 -5.42 7.75
CA ILE A 127 0.09 -4.12 8.33
C ILE A 127 1.17 -3.58 9.27
N THR A 128 1.75 -4.44 10.10
CA THR A 128 2.82 -4.03 11.01
C THR A 128 4.10 -3.67 10.26
N GLY A 129 4.48 -4.43 9.24
CA GLY A 129 5.64 -4.13 8.40
C GLY A 129 5.51 -2.79 7.66
N MET A 130 4.31 -2.49 7.15
CA MET A 130 4.05 -1.30 6.35
C MET A 130 3.87 -0.01 7.18
N ALA A 131 3.63 -0.14 8.49
CA ALA A 131 3.29 0.97 9.38
C ALA A 131 4.33 2.11 9.36
N ARG A 132 5.63 1.76 9.28
CA ARG A 132 6.71 2.76 9.26
C ARG A 132 6.67 3.64 8.02
N GLU A 133 6.45 3.06 6.84
CA GLU A 133 6.33 3.80 5.57
C GLU A 133 5.06 4.65 5.56
N MET A 134 3.93 4.09 6.00
CA MET A 134 2.67 4.84 6.18
C MET A 134 2.84 6.07 7.06
N ILE A 135 3.53 5.96 8.20
CA ILE A 135 3.79 7.11 9.09
C ILE A 135 4.65 8.18 8.40
N MET A 136 5.59 7.78 7.54
CA MET A 136 6.45 8.74 6.84
C MET A 136 5.69 9.65 5.88
N TYR A 137 4.58 9.18 5.31
CA TYR A 137 3.69 10.00 4.47
C TYR A 137 3.15 11.23 5.19
N PHE A 138 3.01 11.18 6.52
CA PHE A 138 2.53 12.30 7.32
C PHE A 138 3.63 13.34 7.63
N LYS A 139 4.88 13.12 7.20
CA LYS A 139 5.93 14.13 7.40
C LYS A 139 5.70 15.34 6.47
N PRO A 140 5.84 16.57 6.99
CA PRO A 140 5.95 17.76 6.14
C PRO A 140 7.14 17.61 5.18
N GLY A 141 6.93 17.92 3.90
CA GLY A 141 7.97 17.77 2.88
C GLY A 141 8.29 16.31 2.51
N PHE A 142 7.45 15.34 2.90
CA PHE A 142 7.56 13.97 2.39
C PHE A 142 7.50 13.96 0.86
N HIS A 143 8.33 13.13 0.24
CA HIS A 143 8.27 12.74 -1.16
C HIS A 143 8.42 11.21 -1.22
N PRO A 144 7.68 10.50 -2.09
CA PRO A 144 7.82 9.06 -2.30
C PRO A 144 9.27 8.56 -2.42
N ASN A 145 10.07 9.27 -3.22
CA ASN A 145 11.49 8.93 -3.48
C ASN A 145 12.42 9.15 -2.28
N HIS A 146 11.94 9.70 -1.15
CA HIS A 146 12.74 9.70 0.09
C HIS A 146 12.84 8.31 0.71
N HIS A 147 11.96 7.39 0.34
CA HIS A 147 12.18 5.97 0.58
C HIS A 147 13.11 5.44 -0.50
N ASP A 148 14.26 4.91 -0.09
CA ASP A 148 15.15 4.14 -0.97
C ASP A 148 14.53 2.77 -1.29
N THR A 149 13.45 2.81 -2.06
CA THR A 149 12.89 1.63 -2.73
C THR A 149 13.73 1.28 -3.95
N ASP A 150 14.52 2.20 -4.51
CA ASP A 150 15.30 1.99 -5.73
C ASP A 150 16.21 0.76 -5.63
N ALA A 151 16.99 0.65 -4.55
CA ALA A 151 17.84 -0.53 -4.34
C ALA A 151 17.03 -1.84 -4.21
N LEU A 152 15.83 -1.78 -3.61
CA LEU A 152 14.93 -2.92 -3.49
C LEU A 152 14.34 -3.31 -4.85
N LEU A 153 13.90 -2.33 -5.63
CA LEU A 153 13.32 -2.53 -6.96
C LEU A 153 14.36 -3.08 -7.92
N GLU A 154 15.56 -2.50 -7.97
CA GLU A 154 16.65 -2.98 -8.82
C GLU A 154 17.01 -4.44 -8.51
N LYS A 155 17.10 -4.79 -7.22
CA LYS A 155 17.32 -6.19 -6.80
C LYS A 155 16.24 -7.13 -7.34
N TRP A 156 14.97 -6.72 -7.30
CA TRP A 156 13.86 -7.55 -7.76
C TRP A 156 13.74 -7.58 -9.29
N LYS A 157 14.03 -6.47 -9.97
CA LYS A 157 14.11 -6.41 -11.44
C LYS A 157 15.15 -7.40 -11.97
N LEU A 158 16.35 -7.38 -11.39
CA LEU A 158 17.40 -8.35 -11.74
C LEU A 158 16.99 -9.80 -11.46
N LYS A 159 16.24 -10.05 -10.38
CA LYS A 159 15.78 -11.39 -10.01
C LYS A 159 14.67 -11.92 -10.94
N LEU A 160 13.84 -11.03 -11.47
CA LEU A 160 12.72 -11.38 -12.36
C LEU A 160 13.10 -11.33 -13.85
N GLY A 161 14.28 -10.81 -14.20
CA GLY A 161 14.79 -10.79 -15.57
C GLY A 161 14.16 -9.71 -16.44
N PHE A 162 13.89 -8.53 -15.85
CA PHE A 162 13.59 -7.32 -16.63
C PHE A 162 14.77 -6.91 -17.52
#